data_AF-A0A7V5ZFX9-F1
#
_entry.id   AF-A0A7V5ZFX9-F1
#
_cell.length_a   1.000
_cell.length_b   1.000
_cell.length_c   1.000
_cell.angle_alpha   90.00
_cell.angle_beta   90.00
_cell.angle_gamma   90.00
#
_symmetry.space_group_name_H-M   'P 1'
#
loop_
_entity.id
_entity.type
_entity.pdbx_description
1 polymer ?
#
loop_
_entity_poly.entity_id
_entity_poly.type
_entity_poly.pdbx_seq_one_letter_code
_entity_poly.pdbx_strand_id
1 'polypeptide(L)'
;MATASSEPRRTPLSAVHPRFGARMVEFAGWWMPLQYAGIMQEARAVRERVGVFDISHMGRFYLSGEGTLAALERLTTNDVSALSDGGAQYSLLTNPQGGILDDIIVYRLEAER
;
A
#
# COMPACT_ATOMS: atom_id res chain seq x y z
N MET A 1 -18.81 13.96 13.50
CA MET A 1 -18.09 15.24 13.69
C MET A 1 -16.61 14.97 13.44
N ALA A 2 -16.09 15.31 12.26
CA ALA A 2 -14.67 15.17 11.97
C ALA A 2 -13.91 16.27 12.73
N THR A 3 -13.14 15.86 13.74
CA THR A 3 -12.32 16.73 14.56
C THR A 3 -11.00 17.05 13.87
N ALA A 4 -10.70 18.35 13.78
CA ALA A 4 -9.41 18.98 13.43
C ALA A 4 -8.73 18.55 12.12
N SER A 5 -8.68 19.46 11.15
CA SER A 5 -7.81 19.34 9.97
C SER A 5 -6.33 19.42 10.40
N SER A 6 -5.75 18.27 10.75
CA SER A 6 -4.30 18.14 10.88
C SER A 6 -3.64 18.33 9.52
N GLU A 7 -2.49 19.01 9.47
CA GLU A 7 -1.70 19.12 8.25
C GLU A 7 -1.48 17.73 7.63
N PRO A 8 -1.71 17.54 6.31
CA PRO A 8 -1.56 16.23 5.70
C PRO A 8 -0.12 15.73 5.80
N ARG A 9 0.03 14.42 6.04
CA ARG A 9 1.33 13.75 6.08
C ARG A 9 2.03 13.83 4.72
N ARG A 10 3.36 13.80 4.70
CA ARG A 10 4.17 13.95 3.48
C ARG A 10 5.04 12.72 3.23
N THR A 11 5.07 12.23 1.99
CA THR A 11 5.97 11.16 1.57
C THR A 11 7.41 11.67 1.44
N PRO A 12 8.42 10.78 1.41
CA PRO A 12 9.81 11.17 1.13
C PRO A 12 9.99 11.93 -0.19
N LEU A 13 9.12 11.71 -1.17
CA LEU A 13 9.16 12.36 -2.48
C LEU A 13 8.23 13.58 -2.59
N SER A 14 7.54 13.97 -1.51
CA SER A 14 6.51 15.03 -1.54
C SER A 14 7.03 16.38 -2.07
N ALA A 15 8.27 16.77 -1.75
CA ALA A 15 8.88 18.01 -2.25
C ALA A 15 9.32 17.93 -3.73
N VAL A 16 9.44 16.73 -4.28
CA VAL A 16 9.84 16.50 -5.67
C VAL A 16 8.66 16.72 -6.61
N HIS A 17 7.46 16.28 -6.23
CA HIS A 17 6.28 16.29 -7.09
C HIS A 17 5.93 17.66 -7.70
N PRO A 18 5.89 18.78 -6.94
CA PRO A 18 5.57 20.09 -7.51
C PRO A 18 6.60 20.55 -8.56
N ARG A 19 7.87 20.14 -8.42
CA ARG A 19 8.94 20.48 -9.38
C ARG A 19 8.76 19.81 -10.73
N PHE A 20 8.00 18.71 -10.78
CA PHE A 20 7.61 18.01 -12.00
C PHE A 20 6.20 18.39 -12.48
N GLY A 21 5.61 19.46 -11.94
CA GLY A 21 4.29 19.94 -12.37
C GLY A 21 3.12 19.15 -11.79
N ALA A 22 3.32 18.35 -10.74
CA ALA A 22 2.23 17.60 -10.13
C ALA A 22 1.16 18.54 -9.57
N ARG A 23 -0.11 18.23 -9.87
CA ARG A 23 -1.26 18.74 -9.14
C ARG A 23 -1.37 17.98 -7.82
N MET A 24 -1.05 18.64 -6.72
CA MET A 24 -1.08 18.04 -5.39
C MET A 24 -2.47 18.14 -4.74
N VAL A 25 -2.87 17.10 -4.01
CA VAL A 25 -4.15 17.03 -3.28
C VAL A 25 -3.97 16.34 -1.93
N GLU A 26 -4.91 16.57 -1.02
CA GLU A 26 -5.07 15.74 0.16
C GLU A 26 -5.76 14.43 -0.22
N PHE A 27 -5.12 13.30 0.06
CA PHE A 27 -5.63 11.96 -0.19
C PHE A 27 -5.33 11.06 1.00
N ALA A 28 -6.38 10.53 1.65
CA ALA A 28 -6.27 9.67 2.84
C ALA A 28 -5.36 10.25 3.96
N GLY A 29 -5.42 11.58 4.17
CA GLY A 29 -4.60 12.30 5.13
C GLY A 29 -3.12 12.47 4.72
N TRP A 30 -2.80 12.31 3.43
CA TRP A 30 -1.47 12.54 2.84
C TRP A 30 -1.51 13.61 1.75
N TRP A 31 -0.41 14.34 1.58
CA TRP A 31 -0.20 15.31 0.50
C TRP A 31 0.44 14.63 -0.71
N MET A 32 -0.37 14.28 -1.70
CA MET A 32 -0.03 13.35 -2.78
C MET A 32 -0.23 13.97 -4.18
N PRO A 33 0.55 13.53 -5.19
CA PRO A 33 0.33 13.91 -6.59
C PRO A 33 -0.91 13.21 -7.16
N LEU A 34 -1.91 13.98 -7.60
CA LEU A 34 -3.09 13.46 -8.31
C LEU A 34 -2.79 13.13 -9.78
N GLN A 35 -2.03 14.00 -10.43
CA GLN A 35 -1.63 13.91 -11.85
C GLN A 35 -0.48 14.89 -12.11
N TYR A 36 0.27 14.69 -13.19
CA TYR A 36 1.35 15.56 -13.68
C TYR A 36 0.98 16.20 -15.02
N ALA A 37 0.60 15.40 -16.00
CA ALA A 37 0.29 15.85 -17.36
C ALA A 37 -1.19 15.66 -17.72
N GLY A 38 -1.87 14.71 -17.07
CA GLY A 38 -3.30 14.45 -17.20
C GLY A 38 -3.61 12.97 -17.10
N ILE A 39 -4.72 12.63 -16.41
CA ILE A 39 -5.09 11.25 -16.07
C ILE A 39 -5.07 10.32 -17.30
N MET A 40 -5.69 10.72 -18.42
CA MET A 40 -5.74 9.89 -19.62
C MET A 40 -4.37 9.69 -20.27
N GLN A 41 -3.50 10.70 -20.21
CA GLN A 41 -2.15 10.61 -20.76
C GLN A 41 -1.26 9.72 -19.90
N GLU A 42 -1.36 9.82 -18.58
CA GLU A 42 -0.61 8.99 -17.63
C GLU A 42 -1.07 7.53 -17.68
N ALA A 43 -2.39 7.29 -17.74
CA ALA A 43 -2.93 5.95 -17.94
C ALA A 43 -2.45 5.32 -19.26
N ARG A 44 -2.41 6.12 -20.34
CA ARG A 44 -1.85 5.68 -21.63
C ARG A 44 -0.35 5.38 -21.52
N ALA A 45 0.42 6.22 -20.83
CA ALA A 45 1.85 5.99 -20.62
C ALA A 45 2.13 4.65 -19.92
N VAL A 46 1.33 4.27 -18.91
CA VAL A 46 1.44 2.96 -18.25
C VAL A 46 1.11 1.81 -19.20
N ARG A 47 0.09 1.98 -20.06
CA ARG A 47 -0.39 0.93 -20.97
C ARG A 47 0.52 0.72 -22.17
N GLU A 48 1.10 1.79 -22.70
CA GLU A 48 1.84 1.78 -23.96
C GLU A 48 3.36 1.92 -23.75
N ARG A 49 3.81 2.32 -22.56
CA ARG A 49 5.22 2.62 -22.24
C ARG A 49 5.55 2.21 -20.80
N VAL A 50 5.94 3.19 -19.97
CA VAL A 50 6.31 3.02 -18.56
C VAL A 50 5.65 4.13 -17.74
N GLY A 51 5.20 3.78 -16.54
CA GLY A 51 4.73 4.73 -15.54
C GLY A 51 5.46 4.51 -14.21
N VAL A 52 5.67 5.59 -13.46
CA VAL A 52 6.28 5.57 -12.14
C VAL A 52 5.31 6.22 -11.17
N PHE A 53 5.06 5.57 -10.04
CA PHE A 53 4.10 6.00 -9.02
C PHE A 53 4.79 6.15 -7.67
N ASP A 54 4.51 7.23 -6.95
CA ASP A 54 4.85 7.33 -5.53
C ASP A 54 3.74 6.70 -4.68
N ILE A 55 3.93 5.43 -4.30
CA ILE A 55 3.01 4.70 -3.40
C ILE A 55 3.53 4.66 -1.96
N SER A 56 4.46 5.54 -1.59
CA SER A 56 5.12 5.52 -0.26
C SER A 56 4.17 5.80 0.91
N HIS A 57 2.95 6.26 0.64
CA HIS A 57 1.90 6.47 1.63
C HIS A 57 1.23 5.16 2.09
N MET A 58 1.44 4.05 1.38
CA MET A 58 0.91 2.74 1.75
C MET A 58 1.59 2.22 3.03
N GLY A 59 0.78 1.71 3.95
CA GLY A 59 1.24 1.09 5.17
C GLY A 59 2.03 -0.19 4.90
N ARG A 60 3.09 -0.43 5.67
CA ARG A 60 3.87 -1.67 5.65
C ARG A 60 4.13 -2.11 7.08
N PHE A 61 3.87 -3.38 7.35
CA PHE A 61 4.12 -4.00 8.65
C PHE A 61 5.09 -5.16 8.45
N TYR A 62 6.07 -5.25 9.34
CA TYR A 62 6.97 -6.40 9.40
C TYR A 62 6.57 -7.24 10.61
N LEU A 63 6.33 -8.52 10.38
CA LEU A 63 6.02 -9.50 11.41
C LEU A 63 7.13 -10.56 11.39
N SER A 64 7.65 -10.90 12.57
CA SER A 64 8.76 -11.84 12.74
C SER A 64 8.62 -12.55 14.09
N GLY A 65 9.31 -13.68 14.24
CA GLY A 65 9.26 -14.50 15.45
C GLY A 65 8.17 -15.57 15.47
N GLU A 66 8.21 -16.37 16.55
CA GLU A 66 7.37 -17.55 16.73
C GLU A 66 5.87 -17.21 16.66
N GLY A 67 5.11 -18.04 15.93
CA GLY A 67 3.66 -17.89 15.80
C GLY A 67 3.19 -16.88 14.75
N THR A 68 4.11 -16.18 14.05
CA THR A 68 3.76 -15.25 12.96
C THR A 68 2.93 -15.92 11.87
N LEU A 69 3.34 -17.10 11.38
CA LEU A 69 2.58 -17.85 10.38
C LEU A 69 1.17 -18.15 10.88
N ALA A 70 1.06 -18.73 12.08
CA ALA A 70 -0.24 -19.06 12.67
C ALA A 70 -1.12 -17.82 12.89
N ALA A 71 -0.54 -16.65 13.19
CA ALA A 71 -1.28 -15.41 13.30
C ALA A 71 -1.79 -14.93 11.94
N LEU A 72 -0.95 -14.96 10.91
CA LEU A 72 -1.34 -14.57 9.55
C LEU A 72 -2.42 -15.49 8.97
N GLU A 73 -2.32 -16.80 9.19
CA GLU A 73 -3.37 -17.79 8.84
C GLU A 73 -4.72 -17.48 9.50
N ARG A 74 -4.71 -16.96 10.74
CA ARG A 74 -5.95 -16.58 11.44
C ARG A 74 -6.51 -15.24 10.98
N LEU A 75 -5.65 -14.30 10.60
CA LEU A 75 -6.03 -12.93 10.25
C LEU A 75 -6.46 -12.78 8.80
N THR A 76 -5.98 -13.68 7.92
CA THR A 76 -6.10 -13.53 6.48
C THR A 76 -6.84 -14.69 5.83
N THR A 77 -7.45 -14.45 4.67
CA THR A 77 -8.32 -15.42 4.00
C THR A 77 -7.62 -16.43 3.10
N ASN A 78 -6.36 -16.18 2.73
CA ASN A 78 -5.60 -17.04 1.82
C ASN A 78 -4.55 -17.85 2.59
N ASP A 79 -4.18 -19.04 2.10
CA ASP A 79 -3.21 -19.94 2.73
C ASP A 79 -1.81 -19.33 2.66
N VAL A 80 -1.31 -18.81 3.79
CA VAL A 80 0.01 -18.16 3.90
C VAL A 80 1.12 -19.19 3.91
N SER A 81 0.85 -20.42 4.39
CA SER A 81 1.81 -21.52 4.41
C SER A 81 2.23 -21.96 3.00
N ALA A 82 1.37 -21.73 2.00
CA ALA A 82 1.67 -21.97 0.59
C ALA A 82 2.70 -21.00 -0.02
N LEU A 83 3.03 -19.88 0.65
CA LEU A 83 4.07 -18.97 0.17
C LEU A 83 5.47 -19.57 0.34
N SER A 84 6.26 -19.51 -0.73
CA SER A 84 7.71 -19.69 -0.69
C SER A 84 8.42 -18.38 -0.33
N ASP A 85 9.68 -18.47 0.11
CA ASP A 85 10.53 -17.30 0.34
C ASP A 85 10.65 -16.43 -0.92
N GLY A 86 10.61 -15.11 -0.73
CA GLY A 86 10.50 -14.12 -1.80
C GLY A 86 9.11 -14.05 -2.46
N GLY A 87 8.19 -14.93 -2.08
CA GLY A 87 6.84 -14.99 -2.61
C GLY A 87 5.92 -13.90 -2.05
N ALA A 88 4.86 -13.61 -2.80
CA ALA A 88 3.83 -12.67 -2.42
C ALA A 88 2.45 -13.20 -2.83
N GLN A 89 1.43 -12.95 -2.01
CA GLN A 89 0.05 -13.24 -2.38
C GLN A 89 -0.90 -12.14 -1.92
N TYR A 90 -1.95 -11.94 -2.71
CA TYR A 90 -3.09 -11.15 -2.32
C TYR A 90 -3.91 -11.91 -1.28
N SER A 91 -4.40 -11.20 -0.27
CA SER A 91 -5.31 -11.73 0.73
C SER A 91 -6.18 -10.63 1.32
N LEU A 92 -7.32 -11.01 1.88
CA LEU A 92 -8.14 -10.10 2.66
C LEU A 92 -7.72 -10.19 4.12
N LEU A 93 -7.65 -9.05 4.81
CA LEU A 93 -7.56 -8.96 6.27
C LEU A 93 -8.97 -8.86 6.83
N THR A 94 -9.34 -9.77 7.73
CA THR A 94 -10.70 -9.83 8.28
C THR A 94 -10.76 -9.57 9.77
N ASN A 95 -11.89 -9.04 10.24
CA ASN A 95 -12.23 -8.99 11.66
C ASN A 95 -12.75 -10.35 12.16
N PRO A 96 -12.95 -10.56 13.48
CA PRO A 96 -13.42 -11.83 14.03
C PRO A 96 -14.82 -12.28 13.56
N GLN A 97 -15.59 -11.40 12.93
CA GLN A 97 -16.92 -11.70 12.37
C GLN A 97 -16.86 -12.03 10.87
N GLY A 98 -15.66 -12.09 10.28
CA GLY A 98 -15.46 -12.33 8.85
C GLY A 98 -15.70 -11.10 7.96
N GLY A 99 -15.89 -9.92 8.57
CA GLY A 99 -15.96 -8.65 7.84
C GLY A 99 -14.58 -8.24 7.33
N ILE A 100 -14.51 -7.75 6.09
CA ILE A 100 -13.27 -7.29 5.47
C ILE A 100 -12.86 -5.96 6.11
N LEU A 101 -11.64 -5.91 6.63
CA LEU A 101 -11.00 -4.69 7.12
C LEU A 101 -10.16 -4.02 6.03
N ASP A 102 -9.43 -4.81 5.25
CA ASP A 102 -8.56 -4.33 4.17
C ASP A 102 -8.24 -5.44 3.18
N ASP A 103 -7.74 -5.08 2.00
CA ASP A 103 -7.02 -5.98 1.11
C ASP A 103 -5.52 -5.72 1.18
N ILE A 104 -4.75 -6.80 1.33
CA ILE A 104 -3.31 -6.72 1.56
C ILE A 104 -2.55 -7.67 0.65
N ILE A 105 -1.26 -7.37 0.47
CA ILE A 105 -0.31 -8.32 -0.10
C ILE A 105 0.57 -8.83 1.05
N VAL A 106 0.51 -10.13 1.30
CA VAL A 106 1.39 -10.81 2.26
C VAL A 106 2.64 -11.24 1.51
N TYR A 107 3.81 -10.82 2.00
CA TYR A 107 5.10 -11.22 1.48
C TYR A 107 5.78 -12.15 2.48
N ARG A 108 6.32 -13.27 2.01
CA ARG A 108 7.24 -14.10 2.79
C ARG A 108 8.67 -13.72 2.39
N LEU A 109 9.37 -13.00 3.26
CA LEU A 109 10.71 -12.50 2.95
C LEU A 109 11.77 -13.60 3.01
N GLU A 110 11.74 -14.42 4.06
CA GLU A 110 12.66 -15.54 4.31
C GLU A 110 12.01 -16.56 5.26
N ALA A 111 12.50 -17.80 5.28
CA ALA A 111 11.86 -18.90 6.00
C ALA A 111 11.86 -18.73 7.52
N GLU A 112 12.88 -18.05 8.07
CA GLU A 112 12.99 -17.74 9.49
C GLU A 112 13.60 -16.35 9.67
N ARG A 113 12.84 -15.45 10.29
CA ARG A 113 13.36 -14.20 10.84
C ARG A 113 12.78 -13.93 12.21
#